data_AF-A0A7S1Y6W9-F1
#
_entry.id   AF-A0A7S1Y6W9-F1
#
_cell.length_a   1.000
_cell.length_b   1.000
_cell.length_c   1.000
_cell.angle_alpha   90.00
_cell.angle_beta   90.00
_cell.angle_gamma   90.00
#
_symmetry.space_group_name_H-M   'P 1'
#
loop_
_entity.id
_entity.type
_entity.pdbx_description
1 polymer ?
#
loop_
_entity_poly.entity_id
_entity_poly.type
_entity_poly.pdbx_seq_one_letter_code
_entity_poly.pdbx_strand_id
1 'polypeptide(L)'
;MALTFLSDGKPSDAAVEPGLTKEECIELIVETVGTLSRKFGRRLTFTAIGIGDMDNFDTLSQMVDIASDFGAKSSLELPSMSSCALGDVFTSVATSLTSTQTEMTDVDTKKQ
;
A
#
# COMPACT_ATOMS: atom_id res chain seq x y z
N MET A 1 -10.79 -2.89 4.21
CA MET A 1 -10.03 -1.68 4.60
C MET A 1 -8.92 -1.52 3.60
N ALA A 2 -8.60 -0.31 3.13
CA ALA A 2 -7.47 -0.14 2.20
C ALA A 2 -6.47 0.90 2.71
N LEU A 3 -5.21 0.67 2.40
CA LEU A 3 -4.09 1.54 2.68
C LEU A 3 -3.31 1.72 1.38
N THR A 4 -3.26 2.95 0.88
CA THR A 4 -2.56 3.28 -0.37
C THR A 4 -1.40 4.22 -0.08
N PHE A 5 -0.19 3.80 -0.43
CA PHE A 5 1.01 4.62 -0.39
C PHE A 5 1.32 5.15 -1.78
N LEU A 6 1.64 6.44 -1.85
CA LEU A 6 2.04 7.14 -3.06
C LEU A 6 3.41 7.76 -2.78
N SER A 7 4.38 7.50 -3.64
CA SER A 7 5.76 7.98 -3.47
C SER A 7 6.36 8.29 -4.83
N ASP A 8 7.19 9.33 -4.90
CA ASP A 8 7.92 9.69 -6.12
C ASP A 8 9.33 9.07 -6.18
N GLY A 9 9.64 8.19 -5.23
CA GLY A 9 10.94 7.52 -5.10
C GLY A 9 12.06 8.45 -4.63
N LYS A 10 11.76 9.70 -4.24
CA LYS A 10 12.81 10.60 -3.77
C LYS A 10 13.28 10.22 -2.36
N PRO A 11 14.56 10.51 -2.02
CA PRO A 11 15.09 10.33 -0.67
C PRO A 11 14.32 11.09 0.42
N SER A 12 13.53 12.10 0.06
CA SER A 12 12.63 12.80 0.98
C SER A 12 11.53 11.91 1.55
N ASP A 13 11.16 10.82 0.87
CA ASP A 13 10.18 9.85 1.38
C ASP A 13 10.70 9.07 2.59
N ALA A 14 12.02 9.11 2.81
CA ALA A 14 12.70 8.53 3.96
C ALA A 14 13.07 9.55 5.05
N ALA A 15 12.81 10.84 4.82
CA ALA A 15 13.24 11.90 5.73
C ALA A 15 12.06 12.35 6.59
N VAL A 16 11.94 11.78 7.78
CA VAL A 16 10.99 12.26 8.78
C VAL A 16 11.69 12.41 10.13
N GLU A 17 11.65 13.64 10.63
CA GLU A 17 12.18 14.13 11.91
C GLU A 17 13.71 14.34 12.05
N PRO A 18 14.14 15.48 12.63
CA PRO A 18 15.53 15.70 12.97
C PRO A 18 15.99 14.67 14.00
N GLY A 19 16.72 13.65 13.56
CA GLY A 19 17.34 12.65 14.43
C GLY A 19 17.15 11.20 13.98
N LEU A 20 16.25 10.90 13.03
CA LEU A 20 16.10 9.56 12.47
C LEU A 20 16.85 9.40 11.14
N THR A 21 17.46 8.23 10.98
CA THR A 21 18.02 7.77 9.71
C THR A 21 16.92 7.24 8.79
N LYS A 22 17.22 7.18 7.48
CA LYS A 22 16.30 6.64 6.46
C LYS A 22 15.86 5.22 6.82
N GLU A 23 16.79 4.43 7.31
CA GLU A 23 16.60 3.04 7.69
C GLU A 23 15.62 2.92 8.87
N GLU A 24 15.75 3.77 9.90
CA GLU A 24 14.83 3.79 11.05
C GLU A 24 13.41 4.21 10.66
N CYS A 25 13.27 5.18 9.75
CA CYS A 25 11.95 5.55 9.22
C CYS A 25 11.30 4.38 8.46
N ILE A 26 12.08 3.66 7.66
CA ILE A 26 11.60 2.49 6.92
C ILE A 26 11.17 1.39 7.89
N GLU A 27 11.96 1.11 8.94
CA GLU A 27 11.61 0.11 9.96
C GLU A 27 10.29 0.44 10.67
N LEU A 28 10.05 1.70 11.04
CA LEU A 28 8.79 2.13 11.67
C LEU A 28 7.58 1.96 10.74
N ILE A 29 7.76 2.31 9.47
CA ILE A 29 6.72 2.14 8.45
C ILE A 29 6.42 0.65 8.29
N VAL A 30 7.45 -0.17 8.17
CA VAL A 30 7.35 -1.63 8.06
C VAL A 30 6.66 -2.24 9.28
N GLU A 31 7.02 -1.85 10.49
CA GLU A 31 6.40 -2.32 11.73
C GLU A 31 4.90 -1.95 11.79
N THR A 32 4.58 -0.73 11.37
CA THR A 32 3.21 -0.23 11.32
C THR A 32 2.38 -1.02 10.30
N VAL A 33 2.90 -1.20 9.09
CA VAL A 33 2.26 -1.98 8.02
C VAL A 33 2.08 -3.43 8.45
N GLY A 34 3.09 -4.03 9.09
CA GLY A 34 3.01 -5.39 9.62
C GLY A 34 1.95 -5.54 10.72
N THR A 35 1.85 -4.57 11.62
CA THR A 35 0.82 -4.55 12.68
C THR A 35 -0.58 -4.45 12.09
N LEU A 36 -0.79 -3.56 11.10
CA LEU A 36 -2.06 -3.45 10.39
C LEU A 36 -2.39 -4.73 9.63
N SER A 37 -1.41 -5.30 8.92
CA SER A 37 -1.58 -6.51 8.13
C SER A 37 -1.91 -7.70 9.02
N ARG A 38 -1.27 -7.87 10.19
CA ARG A 38 -1.65 -8.90 11.17
C ARG A 38 -3.06 -8.71 11.72
N LYS A 39 -3.46 -7.46 11.98
CA LYS A 39 -4.78 -7.15 12.57
C LYS A 39 -5.93 -7.41 11.61
N PHE A 40 -5.74 -7.09 10.33
CA PHE A 40 -6.80 -7.12 9.33
C PHE A 40 -6.67 -8.28 8.33
N GLY A 41 -5.49 -8.89 8.22
CA GLY A 41 -5.18 -10.00 7.32
C GLY A 41 -5.67 -9.74 5.90
N ARG A 42 -6.37 -10.73 5.33
CA ARG A 42 -6.93 -10.67 3.96
C ARG A 42 -7.96 -9.55 3.73
N ARG A 43 -8.41 -8.87 4.80
CA ARG A 43 -9.35 -7.74 4.73
C ARG A 43 -8.65 -6.39 4.56
N LEU A 44 -7.32 -6.36 4.66
CA LEU A 44 -6.50 -5.22 4.29
C LEU A 44 -6.08 -5.34 2.83
N THR A 45 -6.44 -4.34 2.04
CA THR A 45 -5.84 -4.10 0.73
C THR A 45 -4.71 -3.09 0.91
N PHE A 46 -3.50 -3.49 0.59
CA PHE A 46 -2.32 -2.64 0.63
C PHE A 46 -1.89 -2.33 -0.80
N THR A 47 -1.80 -1.07 -1.18
CA THR A 47 -1.33 -0.70 -2.53
C THR A 47 -0.24 0.33 -2.42
N ALA A 48 0.91 0.07 -3.05
CA ALA A 48 1.97 1.05 -3.23
C ALA A 48 1.98 1.53 -4.68
N ILE A 49 2.03 2.84 -4.88
CA ILE A 49 2.04 3.48 -6.20
C ILE A 49 3.31 4.32 -6.31
N GLY A 50 4.21 3.92 -7.20
CA GLY A 50 5.42 4.69 -7.53
C GLY A 50 5.14 5.67 -8.67
N ILE A 51 5.39 6.96 -8.45
CA ILE A 51 5.19 8.05 -9.43
C ILE A 51 6.54 8.73 -9.68
N GLY A 52 7.36 8.17 -10.56
CA GLY A 52 8.76 8.59 -10.66
C GLY A 52 9.50 7.90 -11.80
N ASP A 53 10.74 8.32 -12.03
CA ASP A 53 11.69 7.47 -12.74
C ASP A 53 11.91 6.19 -11.92
N MET A 54 11.92 5.03 -12.59
CA MET A 54 11.82 3.69 -12.00
C MET A 54 12.97 3.27 -11.07
N ASP A 55 13.97 4.13 -10.86
CA ASP A 55 15.25 3.74 -10.28
C ASP A 55 15.27 3.69 -8.74
N ASN A 56 14.23 4.11 -8.01
CA ASN A 56 14.25 4.18 -6.53
C ASN A 56 12.92 3.82 -5.85
N PHE A 57 12.33 2.65 -6.14
CA PHE A 57 11.12 2.16 -5.46
C PHE A 57 11.34 0.98 -4.51
N ASP A 58 12.58 0.69 -4.13
CA ASP A 58 12.93 -0.44 -3.25
C ASP A 58 12.16 -0.40 -1.92
N THR A 59 11.97 0.78 -1.34
CA THR A 59 11.19 0.95 -0.11
C THR A 59 9.73 0.54 -0.30
N LEU A 60 9.10 0.96 -1.42
CA LEU A 60 7.72 0.59 -1.72
C LEU A 60 7.58 -0.93 -1.94
N SER A 61 8.55 -1.53 -2.64
CA SER A 61 8.57 -2.98 -2.84
C SER A 61 8.66 -3.72 -1.51
N GLN A 62 9.59 -3.33 -0.63
CA GLN A 62 9.72 -3.94 0.70
C GLN A 62 8.44 -3.84 1.53
N MET A 63 7.73 -2.71 1.47
CA MET A 63 6.46 -2.55 2.17
C MET A 63 5.36 -3.48 1.62
N VAL A 64 5.31 -3.67 0.30
CA VAL A 64 4.35 -4.58 -0.35
C VAL A 64 4.62 -6.04 0.00
N ASP A 65 5.88 -6.44 0.01
CA ASP A 65 6.30 -7.80 0.35
C ASP A 65 5.93 -8.13 1.80
N ILE A 66 6.23 -7.21 2.73
CA ILE A 66 5.92 -7.40 4.14
C ILE A 66 4.41 -7.42 4.40
N ALA A 67 3.65 -6.56 3.73
CA ALA A 67 2.18 -6.61 3.81
C ALA A 67 1.64 -7.96 3.33
N SER A 68 2.23 -8.52 2.26
CA SER A 68 1.88 -9.84 1.73
C SER A 68 2.20 -10.96 2.72
N ASP A 69 3.40 -10.93 3.32
CA ASP A 69 3.86 -11.91 4.32
C ASP A 69 2.95 -11.97 5.55
N PHE A 70 2.36 -10.83 5.91
CA PHE A 70 1.38 -10.74 7.00
C PHE A 70 -0.08 -11.00 6.56
N GLY A 71 -0.28 -11.41 5.30
CA GLY A 71 -1.56 -11.88 4.78
C GLY A 71 -2.49 -10.80 4.23
N ALA A 72 -2.01 -9.58 4.01
CA ALA A 72 -2.77 -8.54 3.32
C ALA A 72 -2.83 -8.83 1.80
N LYS A 73 -3.87 -8.31 1.13
CA LYS A 73 -3.90 -8.26 -0.34
C LYS A 73 -3.01 -7.10 -0.78
N SER A 74 -1.75 -7.36 -1.14
CA SER A 74 -0.79 -6.30 -1.50
C SER A 74 -0.56 -6.18 -3.01
N SER A 75 -0.34 -4.95 -3.51
CA SER A 75 0.03 -4.67 -4.90
C SER A 75 1.02 -3.51 -5.02
N LEU A 76 1.96 -3.61 -5.96
CA LEU A 76 2.86 -2.53 -6.36
C LEU A 76 2.49 -2.08 -7.78
N GLU A 77 2.16 -0.82 -7.93
CA GLU A 77 1.79 -0.20 -9.19
C GLU A 77 2.84 0.84 -9.57
N LEU A 78 3.44 0.69 -10.75
CA LEU A 78 4.42 1.63 -11.29
C LEU A 78 3.86 2.22 -12.61
N PRO A 79 2.79 3.03 -12.54
CA PRO A 79 2.19 3.61 -13.72
C PRO A 79 3.16 4.57 -14.40
N SER A 80 3.11 4.63 -15.74
CA SER A 80 3.71 5.74 -16.48
C SER A 80 3.21 7.08 -15.94
N MET A 81 4.02 8.14 -15.98
CA MET A 81 3.60 9.50 -15.56
C MET A 81 2.49 10.13 -16.42
N SER A 82 1.80 9.36 -17.26
CA SER A 82 0.61 9.82 -17.96
C SER A 82 -0.59 9.89 -17.00
N SER A 83 -1.44 10.91 -17.18
CA SER A 83 -2.67 11.07 -16.40
C SER A 83 -3.64 9.89 -16.60
N CYS A 84 -3.64 9.26 -17.78
CA CYS A 84 -4.43 8.07 -18.06
C CYS A 84 -4.00 6.89 -17.19
N ALA A 85 -2.69 6.57 -17.16
CA ALA A 85 -2.19 5.44 -16.38
C ALA A 85 -2.41 5.62 -14.87
N LEU A 86 -2.24 6.85 -14.36
CA LEU A 86 -2.60 7.18 -12.97
C LEU A 86 -4.10 6.99 -12.72
N GLY A 87 -4.95 7.44 -13.64
CA GLY A 87 -6.40 7.27 -13.57
C GLY A 87 -6.82 5.80 -13.52
N ASP A 88 -6.17 4.95 -14.32
CA ASP A 88 -6.42 3.51 -14.33
C ASP A 88 -6.05 2.85 -12.99
N VAL A 89 -4.90 3.21 -12.42
CA VAL A 89 -4.47 2.71 -11.10
C VAL A 89 -5.44 3.14 -10.00
N PHE A 90 -5.84 4.41 -9.95
CA PHE A 90 -6.83 4.87 -8.96
C PHE A 90 -8.19 4.19 -9.14
N THR A 91 -8.61 3.93 -10.38
CA THR A 91 -9.85 3.20 -10.67
C THR A 91 -9.76 1.75 -10.19
N SER A 92 -8.60 1.10 -10.38
CA SER A 92 -8.33 -0.25 -9.86
C SER A 92 -8.36 -0.30 -8.32
N VAL A 93 -7.74 0.69 -7.66
CA VAL A 93 -7.75 0.83 -6.19
C VAL A 93 -9.18 1.04 -5.68
N ALA A 94 -9.94 1.93 -6.32
CA ALA A 94 -11.35 2.19 -5.98
C ALA A 94 -12.21 0.92 -6.15
N THR A 95 -12.00 0.17 -7.23
CA THR A 95 -12.70 -1.09 -7.49
C THR A 95 -12.37 -2.14 -6.43
N SER A 96 -11.09 -2.25 -6.05
CA SER A 96 -10.64 -3.17 -5.00
C SER A 96 -11.19 -2.80 -3.62
N LEU A 97 -11.31 -1.51 -3.33
CA LEU A 97 -11.97 -0.97 -2.14
C LEU A 97 -13.46 -1.33 -2.11
N THR A 98 -14.18 -1.09 -3.21
CA THR A 98 -15.60 -1.43 -3.34
C THR A 98 -15.82 -2.94 -3.19
N SER A 99 -15.01 -3.77 -3.86
CA SER A 99 -15.08 -5.24 -3.71
C SER A 99 -14.85 -5.67 -2.27
N THR A 100 -13.87 -5.08 -1.59
CA THR A 100 -13.59 -5.39 -0.18
C THR A 100 -14.72 -4.95 0.75
N GLN A 101 -15.37 -3.81 0.47
CA GLN A 101 -16.58 -3.40 1.21
C GLN A 101 -17.73 -4.37 0.97
N THR A 102 -18.00 -4.77 -0.27
CA THR A 102 -19.06 -5.74 -0.60
C THR A 102 -18.81 -7.09 0.08
N GLU A 103 -17.59 -7.63 0.01
CA GLU A 103 -17.19 -8.85 0.74
C GLU A 103 -17.44 -8.71 2.25
N MET A 104 -17.22 -7.52 2.82
CA MET A 104 -17.38 -7.29 4.25
C MET A 104 -18.86 -7.18 4.68
N THR A 105 -19.68 -6.51 3.88
CA THR A 105 -21.13 -6.41 4.12
C THR A 105 -21.84 -7.76 3.94
N ASP A 106 -21.39 -8.59 2.99
CA ASP A 106 -21.94 -9.93 2.78
C ASP A 106 -21.66 -10.86 3.99
N VAL A 107 -20.49 -10.73 4.62
CA VAL A 107 -20.14 -11.49 5.85
C VAL A 107 -20.93 -11.03 7.08
N ASP A 108 -21.26 -9.75 7.19
CA ASP A 108 -22.12 -9.22 8.27
C ASP A 108 -23.61 -9.52 8.04
N THR A 109 -24.04 -9.67 6.78
CA THR A 109 -25.45 -9.91 6.43
C THR A 109 -25.77 -11.40 6.30
N LYS A 110 -25.23 -12.28 7.15
CA LYS A 110 -25.57 -13.73 7.21
C LYS A 110 -27.07 -13.98 7.46
N LYS A 111 -27.92 -13.70 6.48
CA LYS A 111 -29.17 -14.37 6.17
C LYS A 111 -28.84 -15.40 5.10
N GLN A 112 -28.55 -16.62 5.55
CA GLN A 112 -28.99 -17.80 4.81
C GLN A 112 -30.39 -18.16 5.31
#